data_AF-A0A366WCG6-F1
#
_entry.id   AF-A0A366WCG6-F1
#
_cell.length_a   1.000
_cell.length_b   1.000
_cell.length_c   1.000
_cell.angle_alpha   90.00
_cell.angle_beta   90.00
_cell.angle_gamma   90.00
#
_symmetry.space_group_name_H-M   'P 1'
#
loop_
_entity.id
_entity.type
_entity.pdbx_description
1 polymer ?
#
loop_
_entity_poly.entity_id
_entity_poly.type
_entity_poly.pdbx_seq_one_letter_code
_entity_poly.pdbx_strand_id
1 'polypeptide(L)'
;MDKQNDQVNGNNDTEVELTDQQVIQTEEQLNLTGENVTPEPEVLPVDETAADAVAETDVDLPDIQDDQTELADNIDPDDLEAILALGEEVLDLDLETAAGEESDGGGFSLVDFERDGAETIATTDFETSTFNSSFENEQEFTDTTDDSSNLDSDNTSPTNTVPTLTISSTNAFTEDNGSAVEGAVVSTFETSDEDGDDVTVTLSDTVNYEIVGDTVVLTEAGAALVNSGEELPAFTLIPNDGTTDGEAVSVEPSVTTTNDAPEVTITSTNDFTEDDGSAVEGAVVATFETSDEDGDEVTVTLSDTVNYEIVGDTVVLTEAGAALVNSGEELPAFTLIPNDGTTDGEAVSVEPSVTTTNDAPEVTITSTNDFTEDDGSAVEGAVVATFETSDEDGDDVTVTLSDTVNYEIVGDTVVLTEAGAALVNSGEELPTFTLIPNDGTTDGEAVSVEPSVTTTNDAPEVTVTSTNDFTEDDG
;
A
#
# COMPACT_ATOMS: atom_id res chain seq x y z
N MET A 1 -22.85 91.14 9.73
CA MET A 1 -24.17 90.60 10.10
C MET A 1 -24.61 89.85 8.85
N ASP A 2 -24.60 88.52 8.80
CA ASP A 2 -25.27 87.62 9.74
C ASP A 2 -24.43 86.38 10.12
N LYS A 3 -24.72 85.85 11.31
CA LYS A 3 -23.99 84.77 11.97
C LYS A 3 -24.82 83.48 11.97
N GLN A 4 -24.10 82.39 11.69
CA GLN A 4 -24.36 81.00 12.09
C GLN A 4 -24.26 80.83 13.62
N ASN A 5 -24.95 79.85 14.21
CA ASN A 5 -24.40 78.52 14.50
C ASN A 5 -25.14 77.78 15.66
N ASP A 6 -24.99 76.45 15.64
CA ASP A 6 -25.08 75.47 16.75
C ASP A 6 -26.45 74.95 17.25
N GLN A 7 -26.57 73.73 17.78
CA GLN A 7 -26.04 72.37 17.51
C GLN A 7 -26.83 71.46 18.49
N VAL A 8 -27.28 70.30 17.98
CA VAL A 8 -27.33 68.93 18.59
C VAL A 8 -27.93 68.67 19.99
N ASN A 9 -28.88 67.71 20.05
CA ASN A 9 -29.39 67.04 21.26
C ASN A 9 -29.62 65.52 21.02
N GLY A 10 -28.99 64.67 21.86
CA GLY A 10 -29.52 63.41 22.45
C GLY A 10 -29.66 62.12 21.63
N ASN A 11 -28.92 61.06 21.97
CA ASN A 11 -29.41 59.94 22.80
C ASN A 11 -28.46 58.69 22.78
N ASN A 12 -27.95 58.35 23.97
CA ASN A 12 -27.79 57.02 24.60
C ASN A 12 -27.47 55.76 23.73
N ASP A 13 -26.19 55.36 23.70
CA ASP A 13 -25.74 53.97 23.55
C ASP A 13 -24.63 53.72 24.58
N THR A 14 -24.75 52.65 25.35
CA THR A 14 -23.70 52.16 26.27
C THR A 14 -23.28 50.80 25.76
N GLU A 15 -22.08 50.72 25.19
CA GLU A 15 -21.39 49.45 24.90
C GLU A 15 -21.17 48.68 26.20
N VAL A 16 -21.54 47.40 26.20
CA VAL A 16 -21.09 46.42 27.18
C VAL A 16 -20.13 45.51 26.44
N GLU A 17 -18.82 45.66 26.71
CA GLU A 17 -17.82 44.67 26.32
C GLU A 17 -18.00 43.42 27.20
N LEU A 18 -18.24 42.27 26.57
CA LEU A 18 -18.31 40.96 27.22
C LEU A 18 -16.93 40.31 27.13
N THR A 19 -16.38 39.86 28.26
CA THR A 19 -15.11 39.11 28.31
C THR A 19 -15.34 37.62 28.05
N ASP A 20 -14.35 36.95 27.45
CA ASP A 20 -14.39 35.57 26.92
C ASP A 20 -14.73 34.45 27.93
N GLN A 21 -14.94 34.76 29.22
CA GLN A 21 -15.37 33.80 30.24
C GLN A 21 -16.91 33.58 30.31
N GLN A 22 -17.71 34.33 29.54
CA GLN A 22 -19.18 34.19 29.57
C GLN A 22 -19.78 33.38 28.41
N VAL A 23 -18.97 32.96 27.42
CA VAL A 23 -19.44 32.14 26.29
C VAL A 23 -19.36 30.63 26.62
N ILE A 24 -18.41 30.19 27.45
CA ILE A 24 -18.17 28.76 27.71
C ILE A 24 -19.21 28.15 28.68
N GLN A 25 -19.85 28.94 29.56
CA GLN A 25 -20.87 28.41 30.49
C GLN A 25 -22.25 28.15 29.88
N THR A 26 -22.45 28.39 28.57
CA THR A 26 -23.76 28.23 27.92
C THR A 26 -23.86 26.99 27.02
N GLU A 27 -22.76 26.26 26.79
CA GLU A 27 -22.76 25.05 25.94
C GLU A 27 -22.83 23.72 26.72
N GLU A 28 -22.54 23.72 28.03
CA GLU A 28 -22.68 22.50 28.88
C GLU A 28 -24.09 22.29 29.48
N GLN A 29 -25.03 23.23 29.34
CA GLN A 29 -26.38 23.10 29.91
C GLN A 29 -27.44 22.56 28.94
N LEU A 30 -27.07 22.18 27.71
CA LEU A 30 -28.02 21.67 26.70
C LEU A 30 -28.00 20.14 26.52
N ASN A 31 -27.14 19.39 27.23
CA ASN A 31 -27.01 17.93 27.04
C ASN A 31 -27.49 17.05 28.22
N LEU A 32 -28.31 17.59 29.15
CA LEU A 32 -28.79 16.83 30.30
C LEU A 32 -30.29 17.02 30.55
N THR A 33 -31.15 16.64 29.59
CA THR A 33 -32.55 16.26 29.87
C THR A 33 -33.08 15.27 28.83
N GLY A 34 -33.17 13.99 29.19
CA GLY A 34 -33.76 12.95 28.34
C GLY A 34 -34.15 11.71 29.15
N GLU A 35 -35.22 11.82 29.94
CA GLU A 35 -35.81 10.70 30.69
C GLU A 35 -36.85 9.94 29.84
N ASN A 36 -36.52 8.68 29.55
CA ASN A 36 -37.34 7.46 29.54
C ASN A 36 -38.76 7.48 28.90
N VAL A 37 -38.91 6.78 27.76
CA VAL A 37 -40.15 6.03 27.44
C VAL A 37 -39.83 4.78 26.60
N THR A 38 -40.13 3.60 27.12
CA THR A 38 -40.19 2.33 26.38
C THR A 38 -41.50 2.23 25.57
N PRO A 39 -41.55 1.46 24.48
CA PRO A 39 -42.42 0.28 24.52
C PRO A 39 -41.89 -0.99 23.82
N GLU A 40 -42.44 -2.10 24.29
CA GLU A 40 -42.32 -3.52 23.94
C GLU A 40 -42.71 -3.88 22.48
N PRO A 41 -42.37 -5.10 22.01
CA PRO A 41 -43.47 -6.03 21.73
C PRO A 41 -43.27 -7.49 22.19
N GLU A 42 -44.41 -8.10 22.54
CA GLU A 42 -44.67 -9.44 23.05
C GLU A 42 -44.57 -10.61 22.01
N VAL A 43 -44.30 -11.81 22.56
CA VAL A 43 -44.83 -13.20 22.27
C VAL A 43 -44.40 -13.96 20.98
N LEU A 44 -44.05 -15.27 20.93
CA LEU A 44 -43.96 -16.46 21.83
C LEU A 44 -43.15 -17.61 21.12
N PRO A 45 -42.79 -18.74 21.80
CA PRO A 45 -41.75 -19.73 21.44
C PRO A 45 -42.28 -21.11 20.94
N VAL A 46 -41.38 -22.11 20.72
CA VAL A 46 -41.48 -23.62 20.85
C VAL A 46 -40.45 -24.27 19.87
N ASP A 47 -39.32 -24.84 20.32
CA ASP A 47 -39.02 -26.24 20.72
C ASP A 47 -39.31 -27.35 19.67
N GLU A 48 -38.27 -28.03 19.16
CA GLU A 48 -38.27 -29.50 19.11
C GLU A 48 -36.86 -30.11 18.91
N THR A 49 -36.63 -31.18 19.67
CA THR A 49 -35.48 -32.09 19.71
C THR A 49 -35.56 -33.22 18.68
N ALA A 50 -34.39 -33.77 18.29
CA ALA A 50 -34.05 -35.22 18.28
C ALA A 50 -33.52 -35.85 16.96
N ALA A 51 -32.49 -36.70 17.15
CA ALA A 51 -32.11 -37.92 16.40
C ALA A 51 -31.52 -37.72 14.98
N ASP A 52 -30.66 -38.56 14.42
CA ASP A 52 -30.23 -39.92 14.73
C ASP A 52 -28.89 -40.19 14.04
N ALA A 53 -28.22 -41.25 14.47
CA ALA A 53 -26.93 -41.72 14.05
C ALA A 53 -26.94 -42.58 12.76
N VAL A 54 -25.70 -42.90 12.35
CA VAL A 54 -25.18 -44.10 11.65
C VAL A 54 -25.38 -44.36 10.15
N ALA A 55 -24.21 -44.69 9.56
CA ALA A 55 -23.88 -45.64 8.48
C ALA A 55 -23.78 -45.04 7.05
N GLU A 56 -22.79 -45.34 6.19
CA GLU A 56 -22.07 -46.59 5.87
C GLU A 56 -20.70 -46.22 5.21
N THR A 57 -19.56 -46.72 5.69
CA THR A 57 -18.66 -47.76 5.11
C THR A 57 -17.96 -47.49 3.75
N ASP A 58 -16.62 -47.47 3.82
CA ASP A 58 -15.59 -48.01 2.92
C ASP A 58 -15.84 -48.13 1.41
N VAL A 59 -15.02 -47.38 0.65
CA VAL A 59 -14.41 -47.87 -0.59
C VAL A 59 -12.92 -47.54 -0.58
N ASP A 60 -12.10 -48.58 -0.45
CA ASP A 60 -10.65 -48.61 -0.67
C ASP A 60 -10.27 -48.03 -2.05
N LEU A 61 -9.36 -47.06 -2.07
CA LEU A 61 -8.52 -46.71 -3.23
C LEU A 61 -7.11 -46.34 -2.71
N PRO A 62 -6.05 -46.65 -3.47
CA PRO A 62 -4.79 -47.16 -2.93
C PRO A 62 -3.86 -46.08 -2.37
N ASP A 63 -3.08 -46.50 -1.38
CA ASP A 63 -1.86 -45.88 -0.88
C ASP A 63 -0.89 -45.58 -2.05
N ILE A 64 -0.79 -44.30 -2.42
CA ILE A 64 0.34 -43.81 -3.21
C ILE A 64 1.34 -43.28 -2.20
N GLN A 65 2.38 -44.08 -2.00
CA GLN A 65 3.59 -43.67 -1.32
C GLN A 65 4.15 -42.44 -2.03
N ASP A 66 4.20 -41.35 -1.29
CA ASP A 66 4.91 -40.13 -1.62
C ASP A 66 6.42 -40.44 -1.54
N ASP A 67 6.98 -40.86 -2.68
CA ASP A 67 8.43 -40.94 -2.89
C ASP A 67 8.80 -39.84 -3.88
N GLN A 68 8.80 -38.60 -3.38
CA GLN A 68 9.37 -37.45 -4.05
C GLN A 68 10.33 -36.70 -3.12
N THR A 69 11.61 -36.96 -3.39
CA THR A 69 12.69 -35.98 -3.58
C THR A 69 13.26 -35.22 -2.36
N GLU A 70 14.33 -35.77 -1.79
CA GLU A 70 15.44 -34.99 -1.22
C GLU A 70 16.26 -34.30 -2.32
N LEU A 71 15.81 -33.14 -2.84
CA LEU A 71 16.64 -32.34 -3.78
C LEU A 71 16.41 -30.81 -3.70
N ALA A 72 16.01 -30.24 -2.56
CA ALA A 72 15.63 -28.82 -2.52
C ALA A 72 16.43 -27.89 -1.58
N ASP A 73 17.56 -28.30 -1.00
CA ASP A 73 18.23 -27.47 0.02
C ASP A 73 19.55 -26.79 -0.41
N ASN A 74 19.90 -26.76 -1.70
CA ASN A 74 21.19 -26.14 -2.08
C ASN A 74 21.30 -25.62 -3.53
N ILE A 75 20.29 -24.92 -4.05
CA ILE A 75 20.40 -24.23 -5.34
C ILE A 75 20.81 -22.78 -5.09
N ASP A 76 21.99 -22.41 -5.59
CA ASP A 76 22.47 -21.04 -5.67
C ASP A 76 21.60 -20.25 -6.67
N PRO A 77 20.95 -19.14 -6.29
CA PRO A 77 20.05 -18.39 -7.17
C PRO A 77 20.73 -17.78 -8.41
N ASP A 78 22.07 -17.75 -8.48
CA ASP A 78 22.82 -17.27 -9.64
C ASP A 78 23.19 -18.37 -10.66
N ASP A 79 22.84 -19.65 -10.41
CA ASP A 79 23.13 -20.77 -11.30
C ASP A 79 21.96 -21.08 -12.26
N LEU A 80 21.98 -20.43 -13.43
CA LEU A 80 20.94 -20.52 -14.46
C LEU A 80 20.74 -21.96 -15.01
N GLU A 81 21.77 -22.81 -14.98
CA GLU A 81 21.67 -24.21 -15.45
C GLU A 81 20.84 -25.09 -14.48
N ALA A 82 20.86 -24.81 -13.18
CA ALA A 82 20.09 -25.54 -12.18
C ALA A 82 18.60 -25.16 -12.22
N ILE A 83 18.29 -23.89 -12.52
CA ILE A 83 16.91 -23.40 -12.65
C ILE A 83 16.26 -23.90 -13.95
N LEU A 84 17.02 -23.99 -15.04
CA LEU A 84 16.54 -24.56 -16.31
C LEU A 84 16.24 -26.06 -16.21
N ALA A 85 16.95 -26.81 -15.36
CA ALA A 85 16.69 -28.23 -15.14
C ALA A 85 15.38 -28.51 -14.36
N LEU A 86 14.91 -27.56 -13.54
CA LEU A 86 13.61 -27.67 -12.85
C LEU A 86 12.41 -27.37 -13.78
N GLY A 87 12.62 -26.58 -14.84
CA GLY A 87 11.58 -26.22 -15.80
C GLY A 87 11.20 -27.34 -16.78
N GLU A 88 12.02 -28.39 -16.89
CA GLU A 88 11.82 -29.46 -17.86
C GLU A 88 10.99 -30.65 -17.31
N GLU A 89 10.85 -30.80 -15.99
CA GLU A 89 10.04 -31.88 -15.39
C GLU A 89 8.54 -31.52 -15.17
N VAL A 90 8.14 -30.26 -15.36
CA VAL A 90 6.75 -29.79 -15.10
C VAL A 90 5.86 -29.73 -16.35
N LEU A 91 6.32 -30.23 -17.50
CA LEU A 91 5.59 -30.15 -18.78
C LEU A 91 5.24 -31.49 -19.44
N ASP A 92 5.24 -32.60 -18.71
CA ASP A 92 4.58 -33.84 -19.17
C ASP A 92 3.11 -33.85 -18.68
N LEU A 93 2.30 -32.93 -19.22
CA LEU A 93 0.84 -33.03 -19.12
C LEU A 93 0.33 -33.66 -20.43
N ASP A 94 0.07 -34.97 -20.37
CA ASP A 94 -0.61 -35.73 -21.42
C ASP A 94 -1.98 -35.12 -21.73
N LEU A 95 -2.02 -34.22 -22.72
CA LEU A 95 -3.26 -33.76 -23.35
C LEU A 95 -3.76 -34.85 -24.31
N GLU A 96 -4.48 -35.80 -23.74
CA GLU A 96 -5.24 -36.81 -24.46
C GLU A 96 -6.30 -36.11 -25.35
N THR A 97 -6.03 -35.97 -26.65
CA THR A 97 -7.02 -35.46 -27.59
C THR A 97 -8.12 -36.50 -27.78
N ALA A 98 -9.35 -36.13 -27.45
CA ALA A 98 -10.54 -36.94 -27.69
C ALA A 98 -10.77 -37.19 -29.19
N ALA A 99 -10.21 -38.28 -29.71
CA ALA A 99 -10.64 -38.94 -30.95
C ALA A 99 -10.47 -40.45 -30.77
N GLY A 100 -11.60 -41.16 -30.82
CA GLY A 100 -11.72 -42.54 -30.38
C GLY A 100 -10.99 -43.60 -31.20
N GLU A 101 -10.62 -44.66 -30.48
CA GLU A 101 -10.73 -46.09 -30.78
C GLU A 101 -10.62 -46.54 -32.26
N GLU A 102 -9.52 -47.27 -32.50
CA GLU A 102 -9.47 -48.57 -33.20
C GLU A 102 -10.28 -48.71 -34.51
N SER A 103 -9.59 -48.51 -35.65
CA SER A 103 -9.91 -49.26 -36.88
C SER A 103 -8.63 -49.71 -37.57
N ASP A 104 -8.39 -51.00 -37.40
CA ASP A 104 -7.71 -51.93 -38.29
C ASP A 104 -7.42 -51.49 -39.76
N GLY A 105 -6.12 -51.36 -40.04
CA GLY A 105 -5.54 -51.98 -41.23
C GLY A 105 -5.80 -51.33 -42.58
N GLY A 106 -4.84 -50.51 -43.03
CA GLY A 106 -4.75 -50.09 -44.42
C GLY A 106 -3.37 -49.58 -44.78
N GLY A 107 -2.46 -50.50 -45.10
CA GLY A 107 -1.10 -50.16 -45.54
C GLY A 107 -1.10 -49.31 -46.82
N PHE A 108 -0.36 -48.21 -46.79
CA PHE A 108 -0.09 -47.40 -47.97
C PHE A 108 1.36 -47.66 -48.41
N SER A 109 1.51 -48.42 -49.50
CA SER A 109 2.77 -48.50 -50.23
C SER A 109 3.01 -47.18 -50.95
N LEU A 110 4.19 -46.58 -50.77
CA LEU A 110 4.70 -45.58 -51.70
C LEU A 110 4.77 -46.23 -53.10
N VAL A 111 3.86 -45.85 -53.99
CA VAL A 111 4.02 -46.12 -55.42
C VAL A 111 4.83 -44.97 -55.99
N ASP A 112 6.08 -45.27 -56.28
CA ASP A 112 6.98 -44.42 -57.03
C ASP A 112 6.46 -44.32 -58.48
N PHE A 113 6.15 -43.10 -58.94
CA PHE A 113 5.69 -42.86 -60.30
C PHE A 113 6.88 -42.44 -61.18
N GLU A 114 7.58 -43.43 -61.74
CA GLU A 114 8.47 -43.18 -62.88
C GLU A 114 7.62 -42.89 -64.12
N ARG A 115 7.67 -41.64 -64.61
CA ARG A 115 7.11 -41.27 -65.92
C ARG A 115 8.17 -41.51 -66.99
N ASP A 116 8.08 -42.62 -67.72
CA ASP A 116 8.78 -42.75 -69.00
C ASP A 116 8.07 -41.84 -70.03
N GLY A 117 8.86 -41.06 -70.77
CA GLY A 117 8.36 -39.98 -71.62
C GLY A 117 7.69 -40.45 -72.92
N ALA A 118 6.73 -41.36 -72.86
CA ALA A 118 6.02 -41.84 -74.05
C ALA A 118 4.55 -42.18 -73.76
N GLU A 119 3.66 -41.19 -73.70
CA GLU A 119 2.26 -41.46 -74.06
C GLU A 119 1.57 -40.26 -74.73
N THR A 120 1.31 -40.47 -76.02
CA THR A 120 0.46 -39.68 -76.90
C THR A 120 -0.98 -40.13 -76.70
N ILE A 121 -1.87 -39.24 -76.29
CA ILE A 121 -3.32 -39.51 -76.25
C ILE A 121 -4.03 -38.61 -77.26
N ALA A 122 -4.63 -39.29 -78.26
CA ALA A 122 -5.61 -38.82 -79.24
C ALA A 122 -5.13 -37.94 -80.41
N THR A 123 -4.76 -38.60 -81.50
CA THR A 123 -4.93 -38.09 -82.88
C THR A 123 -6.37 -38.35 -83.34
N THR A 124 -7.11 -37.30 -83.68
CA THR A 124 -8.40 -37.43 -84.35
C THR A 124 -8.21 -37.46 -85.86
N ASP A 125 -8.42 -38.63 -86.46
CA ASP A 125 -8.54 -38.80 -87.91
C ASP A 125 -9.88 -38.23 -88.39
N PHE A 126 -9.85 -37.07 -89.05
CA PHE A 126 -10.99 -36.55 -89.79
C PHE A 126 -10.82 -36.89 -91.27
N GLU A 127 -11.45 -37.98 -91.71
CA GLU A 127 -11.58 -38.30 -93.13
C GLU A 127 -12.59 -37.33 -93.79
N THR A 128 -12.12 -36.50 -94.71
CA THR A 128 -13.01 -35.74 -95.61
C THR A 128 -13.14 -36.50 -96.94
N SER A 129 -14.29 -37.12 -97.15
CA SER A 129 -14.63 -37.71 -98.45
C SER A 129 -14.91 -36.62 -99.49
N THR A 130 -13.94 -36.40 -100.36
CA THR A 130 -14.03 -35.94 -101.75
C THR A 130 -15.37 -35.36 -102.24
N PHE A 131 -15.43 -34.03 -102.40
CA PHE A 131 -16.20 -33.39 -103.47
C PHE A 131 -15.28 -32.58 -104.37
N ASN A 132 -15.07 -33.14 -105.56
CA ASN A 132 -14.40 -32.55 -106.71
C ASN A 132 -15.45 -31.81 -107.54
N SER A 133 -15.34 -30.49 -107.68
CA SER A 133 -15.84 -29.77 -108.85
C SER A 133 -15.24 -28.37 -108.98
N SER A 134 -14.37 -28.26 -109.99
CA SER A 134 -14.12 -27.13 -110.90
C SER A 134 -14.70 -25.75 -110.57
N PHE A 135 -13.79 -24.77 -110.55
CA PHE A 135 -14.01 -23.35 -110.82
C PHE A 135 -15.08 -23.09 -111.90
N GLU A 136 -15.94 -22.08 -111.68
CA GLU A 136 -16.30 -20.98 -112.59
C GLU A 136 -17.04 -19.84 -111.84
N ASN A 137 -16.54 -18.63 -112.07
CA ASN A 137 -17.14 -17.29 -112.14
C ASN A 137 -18.40 -16.82 -111.37
N GLU A 138 -18.23 -15.57 -110.89
CA GLU A 138 -19.16 -14.43 -110.90
C GLU A 138 -20.43 -14.50 -110.03
N GLN A 139 -20.49 -13.63 -109.00
CA GLN A 139 -21.34 -12.43 -109.04
C GLN A 139 -20.87 -11.38 -108.02
N GLU A 140 -20.50 -10.23 -108.58
CA GLU A 140 -20.31 -8.94 -107.93
C GLU A 140 -21.68 -8.30 -107.64
N PHE A 141 -21.81 -7.63 -106.49
CA PHE A 141 -22.78 -6.55 -106.34
C PHE A 141 -22.11 -5.35 -105.64
N THR A 142 -21.96 -4.28 -106.40
CA THR A 142 -21.50 -2.93 -106.04
C THR A 142 -22.69 -2.03 -105.73
N ASP A 143 -22.60 -1.18 -104.70
CA ASP A 143 -23.35 0.11 -104.59
C ASP A 143 -22.75 0.93 -103.42
N THR A 144 -21.78 1.83 -103.63
CA THR A 144 -21.88 3.27 -103.94
C THR A 144 -22.75 4.14 -103.03
N THR A 145 -22.19 4.55 -101.88
CA THR A 145 -22.38 5.91 -101.37
C THR A 145 -21.05 6.49 -100.89
N ASP A 146 -20.49 7.38 -101.71
CA ASP A 146 -19.69 8.50 -101.25
C ASP A 146 -20.60 9.37 -100.38
N ASP A 147 -20.56 9.13 -99.07
CA ASP A 147 -20.82 10.16 -98.08
C ASP A 147 -19.61 10.21 -97.15
N SER A 148 -18.69 11.09 -97.50
CA SER A 148 -17.65 11.59 -96.60
C SER A 148 -18.32 12.37 -95.46
N SER A 149 -19.01 11.66 -94.57
CA SER A 149 -19.49 12.16 -93.29
C SER A 149 -18.92 11.30 -92.17
N ASN A 150 -17.75 11.74 -91.72
CA ASN A 150 -17.36 11.70 -90.31
C ASN A 150 -17.61 10.38 -89.56
N LEU A 151 -16.74 9.40 -89.80
CA LEU A 151 -16.40 8.41 -88.77
C LEU A 151 -14.89 8.46 -88.59
N ASP A 152 -14.44 9.58 -88.02
CA ASP A 152 -13.34 9.53 -87.07
C ASP A 152 -13.83 8.68 -85.89
N SER A 153 -13.74 7.35 -86.04
CA SER A 153 -13.70 6.47 -84.89
C SER A 153 -12.35 6.71 -84.25
N ASP A 154 -12.28 7.80 -83.51
CA ASP A 154 -11.28 8.04 -82.49
C ASP A 154 -11.38 6.87 -81.51
N ASN A 155 -10.60 5.84 -81.80
CA ASN A 155 -10.27 4.77 -80.88
C ASN A 155 -9.30 5.35 -79.85
N THR A 156 -9.77 6.33 -79.09
CA THR A 156 -9.22 6.62 -77.77
C THR A 156 -9.67 5.45 -76.91
N SER A 157 -8.73 4.56 -76.58
CA SER A 157 -8.89 3.75 -75.37
C SER A 157 -9.31 4.72 -74.25
N PRO A 158 -10.35 4.42 -73.44
CA PRO A 158 -10.64 5.27 -72.31
C PRO A 158 -9.35 5.40 -71.50
N THR A 159 -8.91 6.64 -71.30
CA THR A 159 -7.76 6.92 -70.43
C THR A 159 -8.27 6.78 -69.02
N ASN A 160 -7.75 5.81 -68.28
CA ASN A 160 -8.06 5.62 -66.86
C ASN A 160 -7.86 6.94 -66.10
N THR A 161 -8.90 7.39 -65.45
CA THR A 161 -8.93 8.56 -64.58
C THR A 161 -8.47 8.12 -63.20
N VAL A 162 -7.65 8.92 -62.52
CA VAL A 162 -7.19 8.56 -61.17
C VAL A 162 -8.35 8.67 -60.17
N PRO A 163 -8.47 7.77 -59.19
CA PRO A 163 -9.52 7.84 -58.19
C PRO A 163 -9.24 9.00 -57.23
N THR A 164 -10.30 9.46 -56.58
CA THR A 164 -10.25 10.53 -55.58
C THR A 164 -10.76 10.03 -54.23
N LEU A 165 -10.23 10.61 -53.14
CA LEU A 165 -10.66 10.34 -51.78
C LEU A 165 -10.87 11.67 -51.05
N THR A 166 -11.93 11.76 -50.25
CA THR A 166 -12.20 12.91 -49.39
C THR A 166 -12.50 12.45 -47.98
N ILE A 167 -12.06 13.20 -46.97
CA ILE A 167 -12.39 12.95 -45.57
C ILE A 167 -13.68 13.71 -45.24
N SER A 168 -14.73 12.96 -44.90
CA SER A 168 -16.04 13.51 -44.55
C SER A 168 -16.10 13.99 -43.10
N SER A 169 -15.37 13.30 -42.21
CA SER A 169 -15.25 13.68 -40.79
C SER A 169 -14.01 13.07 -40.15
N THR A 170 -13.50 13.76 -39.13
CA THR A 170 -12.46 13.27 -38.20
C THR A 170 -12.96 13.51 -36.78
N ASN A 171 -12.84 12.50 -35.93
CA ASN A 171 -13.19 12.58 -34.52
C ASN A 171 -11.96 12.96 -33.69
N ALA A 172 -12.21 13.68 -32.60
CA ALA A 172 -11.24 13.93 -31.55
C ALA A 172 -11.50 12.95 -30.40
N PHE A 173 -10.43 12.56 -29.71
CA PHE A 173 -10.52 11.73 -28.52
C PHE A 173 -10.11 12.50 -27.28
N THR A 174 -10.65 12.07 -26.15
CA THR A 174 -10.24 12.54 -24.83
C THR A 174 -9.88 11.31 -24.02
N GLU A 175 -8.69 11.36 -23.44
CA GLU A 175 -8.20 10.39 -22.46
C GLU A 175 -9.22 10.17 -21.34
N ASP A 176 -9.30 8.95 -20.84
CA ASP A 176 -10.06 8.55 -19.64
C ASP A 176 -11.56 8.81 -19.61
N ASN A 177 -12.10 9.34 -20.71
CA ASN A 177 -13.53 9.54 -20.87
C ASN A 177 -14.22 8.30 -21.49
N GLY A 178 -13.50 7.18 -21.63
CA GLY A 178 -14.00 5.93 -22.21
C GLY A 178 -14.33 6.02 -23.71
N SER A 179 -13.85 7.06 -24.40
CA SER A 179 -14.13 7.31 -25.82
C SER A 179 -13.18 6.53 -26.76
N ALA A 180 -11.98 6.21 -26.28
CA ALA A 180 -10.98 5.47 -27.01
C ALA A 180 -11.04 3.99 -26.66
N VAL A 181 -11.71 3.23 -27.51
CA VAL A 181 -11.79 1.76 -27.44
C VAL A 181 -11.46 1.18 -28.81
N GLU A 182 -11.06 -0.08 -28.86
CA GLU A 182 -10.89 -0.79 -30.14
C GLU A 182 -12.16 -0.67 -30.99
N GLY A 183 -12.00 -0.30 -32.26
CA GLY A 183 -13.11 -0.08 -33.19
C GLY A 183 -13.74 1.32 -33.12
N ALA A 184 -13.27 2.22 -32.24
CA ALA A 184 -13.74 3.59 -32.23
C ALA A 184 -13.36 4.32 -33.52
N VAL A 185 -14.33 5.01 -34.14
CA VAL A 185 -14.14 5.68 -35.43
C VAL A 185 -13.23 6.90 -35.27
N VAL A 186 -12.12 6.91 -36.00
CA VAL A 186 -11.17 8.03 -36.07
C VAL A 186 -11.54 8.97 -37.21
N SER A 187 -11.81 8.44 -38.40
CA SER A 187 -12.23 9.23 -39.55
C SER A 187 -13.18 8.46 -40.46
N THR A 188 -13.94 9.19 -41.27
CA THR A 188 -14.81 8.66 -42.32
C THR A 188 -14.39 9.25 -43.64
N PHE A 189 -14.25 8.42 -44.66
CA PHE A 189 -13.82 8.84 -45.99
C PHE A 189 -14.85 8.44 -47.06
N GLU A 190 -14.82 9.12 -48.18
CA GLU A 190 -15.58 8.78 -49.38
C GLU A 190 -14.61 8.70 -50.56
N THR A 191 -14.80 7.69 -51.41
CA THR A 191 -14.03 7.51 -52.65
C THR A 191 -14.92 7.74 -53.87
N SER A 192 -14.32 8.22 -54.96
CA SER A 192 -14.99 8.38 -56.25
C SER A 192 -14.01 8.12 -57.37
N ASP A 193 -14.48 7.43 -58.39
CA ASP A 193 -13.79 7.20 -59.65
C ASP A 193 -14.70 7.62 -60.83
N GLU A 194 -14.16 8.36 -61.81
CA GLU A 194 -14.96 8.88 -62.93
C GLU A 194 -15.29 7.81 -63.98
N ASP A 195 -14.48 6.76 -64.08
CA ASP A 195 -14.68 5.64 -65.00
C ASP A 195 -15.63 4.59 -64.41
N GLY A 196 -15.88 4.66 -63.10
CA GLY A 196 -16.81 3.81 -62.37
C GLY A 196 -16.15 2.52 -61.88
N ASP A 197 -14.82 2.50 -61.78
CA ASP A 197 -14.05 1.39 -61.26
C ASP A 197 -14.15 1.32 -59.72
N ASP A 198 -14.02 0.11 -59.16
CA ASP A 198 -14.05 -0.10 -57.72
C ASP A 198 -12.78 0.46 -57.06
N VAL A 199 -12.93 1.32 -56.05
CA VAL A 199 -11.80 1.95 -55.36
C VAL A 199 -11.47 1.22 -54.07
N THR A 200 -10.22 0.78 -53.94
CA THR A 200 -9.63 0.29 -52.70
C THR A 200 -8.81 1.38 -52.03
N VAL A 201 -8.65 1.35 -50.71
CA VAL A 201 -7.88 2.34 -49.96
C VAL A 201 -6.77 1.67 -49.17
N THR A 202 -5.55 2.18 -49.30
CA THR A 202 -4.40 1.75 -48.51
C THR A 202 -4.16 2.72 -47.37
N LEU A 203 -3.96 2.17 -46.16
CA LEU A 203 -3.66 2.91 -44.93
C LEU A 203 -2.17 2.80 -44.59
N SER A 204 -1.53 3.93 -44.27
CA SER A 204 -0.09 3.94 -43.99
C SER A 204 0.29 3.42 -42.60
N ASP A 205 -0.59 3.56 -41.61
CA ASP A 205 -0.38 3.06 -40.25
C ASP A 205 -1.45 2.03 -39.93
N THR A 206 -1.05 0.77 -39.93
CA THR A 206 -1.91 -0.39 -39.63
C THR A 206 -1.68 -0.94 -38.21
N VAL A 207 -0.83 -0.27 -37.43
CA VAL A 207 -0.56 -0.64 -36.03
C VAL A 207 -1.61 0.01 -35.15
N ASN A 208 -1.82 1.32 -35.31
CA ASN A 208 -2.74 2.10 -34.48
C ASN A 208 -4.14 2.23 -35.07
N TYR A 209 -4.29 1.93 -36.36
CA TYR A 209 -5.54 2.09 -37.09
C TYR A 209 -5.86 0.91 -38.00
N GLU A 210 -7.15 0.72 -38.27
CA GLU A 210 -7.66 -0.24 -39.23
C GLU A 210 -8.74 0.40 -40.12
N ILE A 211 -8.84 -0.02 -41.38
CA ILE A 211 -9.97 0.36 -42.24
C ILE A 211 -11.11 -0.65 -42.05
N VAL A 212 -12.28 -0.17 -41.64
CA VAL A 212 -13.52 -0.95 -41.56
C VAL A 212 -14.60 -0.26 -42.40
N GLY A 213 -14.87 -0.81 -43.59
CA GLY A 213 -15.74 -0.18 -44.58
C GLY A 213 -15.18 1.17 -45.02
N ASP A 214 -15.99 2.22 -44.91
CA ASP A 214 -15.63 3.60 -45.29
C ASP A 214 -15.08 4.42 -44.10
N THR A 215 -14.63 3.73 -43.05
CA THR A 215 -14.10 4.35 -41.82
C THR A 215 -12.72 3.84 -41.49
N VAL A 216 -11.94 4.71 -40.87
CA VAL A 216 -10.72 4.33 -40.15
C VAL A 216 -11.08 4.29 -38.67
N VAL A 217 -10.78 3.17 -38.01
CA VAL A 217 -11.04 2.93 -36.59
C VAL A 217 -9.74 2.72 -35.82
N LEU A 218 -9.77 2.92 -34.50
CA LEU A 218 -8.66 2.56 -33.62
C LEU A 218 -8.51 1.04 -33.53
N THR A 219 -7.27 0.57 -33.55
CA THR A 219 -6.93 -0.77 -33.07
C THR A 219 -6.80 -0.75 -31.54
N GLU A 220 -6.53 -1.90 -30.93
CA GLU A 220 -6.17 -2.00 -29.51
C GLU A 220 -4.95 -1.10 -29.17
N ALA A 221 -3.92 -1.09 -30.02
CA ALA A 221 -2.73 -0.26 -29.80
C ALA A 221 -3.03 1.24 -29.91
N GLY A 222 -3.85 1.65 -30.89
CA GLY A 222 -4.26 3.05 -31.01
C GLY A 222 -5.14 3.51 -29.85
N ALA A 223 -6.03 2.62 -29.34
CA ALA A 223 -6.81 2.91 -28.15
C ALA A 223 -5.93 3.02 -26.89
N ALA A 224 -4.90 2.17 -26.77
CA ALA A 224 -3.97 2.22 -25.65
C ALA A 224 -3.21 3.55 -25.59
N LEU A 225 -2.72 4.07 -26.72
CA LEU A 225 -2.06 5.38 -26.77
C LEU A 225 -2.94 6.51 -26.21
N VAL A 226 -4.21 6.55 -26.63
CA VAL A 226 -5.12 7.61 -26.18
C VAL A 226 -5.45 7.52 -24.70
N ASN A 227 -5.54 6.30 -24.16
CA ASN A 227 -5.82 6.05 -22.74
C ASN A 227 -4.54 6.08 -21.87
N SER A 228 -3.40 6.47 -22.43
CA SER A 228 -2.14 6.67 -21.70
C SER A 228 -1.58 8.07 -21.95
N GLY A 229 -2.44 9.02 -22.30
CA GLY A 229 -2.09 10.41 -22.54
C GLY A 229 -1.26 10.67 -23.80
N GLU A 230 -1.02 9.64 -24.62
CA GLU A 230 -0.17 9.77 -25.79
C GLU A 230 -0.94 10.29 -27.01
N GLU A 231 -0.24 11.08 -27.83
CA GLU A 231 -0.77 11.58 -29.09
C GLU A 231 -0.87 10.46 -30.13
N LEU A 232 -1.96 10.49 -30.89
CA LEU A 232 -2.18 9.58 -32.01
C LEU A 232 -1.31 9.98 -33.23
N PRO A 233 -0.58 9.04 -33.85
CA PRO A 233 0.26 9.36 -35.00
C PRO A 233 -0.56 9.72 -36.25
N ALA A 234 -0.11 10.72 -37.02
CA ALA A 234 -0.74 11.05 -38.30
C ALA A 234 -0.63 9.88 -39.29
N PHE A 235 -1.68 9.69 -40.09
CA PHE A 235 -1.74 8.64 -41.11
C PHE A 235 -2.19 9.19 -42.46
N THR A 236 -1.98 8.40 -43.51
CA THR A 236 -2.39 8.72 -44.88
C THR A 236 -3.25 7.61 -45.46
N LEU A 237 -4.23 8.02 -46.27
CA LEU A 237 -5.09 7.14 -47.06
C LEU A 237 -4.80 7.35 -48.54
N ILE A 238 -4.59 6.27 -49.27
CA ILE A 238 -4.29 6.29 -50.72
C ILE A 238 -5.37 5.48 -51.46
N PRO A 239 -6.25 6.11 -52.25
CA PRO A 239 -7.22 5.40 -53.07
C PRO A 239 -6.56 4.78 -54.31
N ASN A 240 -7.01 3.61 -54.76
CA ASN A 240 -6.53 2.91 -55.95
C ASN A 240 -7.70 2.20 -56.65
N ASP A 241 -7.83 2.43 -57.97
CA ASP A 241 -8.91 1.92 -58.85
C ASP A 241 -8.59 0.53 -59.48
N GLY A 242 -7.52 -0.13 -59.02
CA GLY A 242 -6.98 -1.36 -59.59
C GLY A 242 -5.89 -1.14 -60.66
N THR A 243 -5.70 0.09 -61.13
CA THR A 243 -4.73 0.47 -62.17
C THR A 243 -3.77 1.58 -61.71
N THR A 244 -4.27 2.64 -61.08
CA THR A 244 -3.49 3.81 -60.64
C THR A 244 -3.85 4.28 -59.23
N ASP A 245 -2.83 4.75 -58.50
CA ASP A 245 -3.03 5.42 -57.21
C ASP A 245 -3.51 6.86 -57.44
N GLY A 246 -4.48 7.27 -56.63
CA GLY A 246 -4.90 8.66 -56.49
C GLY A 246 -3.98 9.45 -55.56
N GLU A 247 -4.38 10.68 -55.25
CA GLU A 247 -3.64 11.54 -54.33
C GLU A 247 -3.78 11.03 -52.88
N ALA A 248 -2.66 10.93 -52.17
CA ALA A 248 -2.63 10.55 -50.77
C ALA A 248 -3.25 11.67 -49.90
N VAL A 249 -4.20 11.32 -49.04
CA VAL A 249 -4.85 12.26 -48.13
C VAL A 249 -4.35 12.02 -46.71
N SER A 250 -3.81 13.06 -46.07
CA SER A 250 -3.32 13.00 -44.70
C SER A 250 -4.43 13.28 -43.70
N VAL A 251 -4.45 12.54 -42.60
CA VAL A 251 -5.34 12.72 -41.46
C VAL A 251 -4.48 12.88 -40.20
N GLU A 252 -4.73 13.94 -39.47
CA GLU A 252 -4.13 14.24 -38.17
C GLU A 252 -5.23 14.14 -37.11
N PRO A 253 -5.41 12.98 -36.46
CA PRO A 253 -6.30 12.86 -35.32
C PRO A 253 -5.76 13.69 -34.15
N SER A 254 -6.66 14.12 -33.25
CA SER A 254 -6.29 14.90 -32.06
C SER A 254 -6.70 14.19 -30.79
N VAL A 255 -5.80 14.15 -29.82
CA VAL A 255 -6.07 13.68 -28.45
C VAL A 255 -6.12 14.90 -27.52
N THR A 256 -7.01 14.87 -26.54
CA THR A 256 -7.00 15.79 -25.41
C THR A 256 -6.66 14.98 -24.17
N THR A 257 -5.51 15.27 -23.56
CA THR A 257 -5.07 14.61 -22.33
C THR A 257 -5.80 15.18 -21.12
N THR A 258 -5.91 14.36 -20.09
CA THR A 258 -6.45 14.72 -18.77
C THR A 258 -5.37 14.44 -17.74
N ASN A 259 -5.22 15.30 -16.74
CA ASN A 259 -4.26 15.06 -15.67
C ASN A 259 -4.72 13.89 -14.81
N ASP A 260 -3.88 12.86 -14.72
CA ASP A 260 -4.04 11.74 -13.80
C ASP A 260 -3.52 12.12 -12.41
N ALA A 261 -4.12 11.54 -11.37
CA ALA A 261 -3.65 11.83 -10.02
C ALA A 261 -2.42 10.95 -9.73
N PRO A 262 -1.40 11.47 -9.03
CA PRO A 262 -0.22 10.68 -8.72
C PRO A 262 -0.52 9.61 -7.68
N GLU A 263 0.32 8.59 -7.61
CA GLU A 263 0.24 7.51 -6.63
C GLU A 263 1.45 7.50 -5.69
N VAL A 264 1.25 7.00 -4.47
CA VAL A 264 2.31 6.69 -3.51
C VAL A 264 2.13 5.26 -3.03
N THR A 265 3.23 4.50 -2.98
CA THR A 265 3.22 3.12 -2.48
C THR A 265 4.24 2.99 -1.36
N ILE A 266 3.82 2.45 -0.21
CA ILE A 266 4.72 2.12 0.90
C ILE A 266 5.45 0.83 0.54
N THR A 267 6.78 0.88 0.47
CA THR A 267 7.62 -0.26 0.10
C THR A 267 8.15 -1.02 1.31
N SER A 268 8.30 -0.36 2.45
CA SER A 268 8.62 -1.03 3.73
C SER A 268 8.20 -0.18 4.93
N THR A 269 8.03 -0.85 6.08
CA THR A 269 7.79 -0.26 7.39
C THR A 269 8.69 -0.93 8.42
N ASN A 270 9.14 -0.18 9.43
CA ASN A 270 9.89 -0.70 10.56
C ASN A 270 9.10 -0.52 11.85
N ASP A 271 9.19 -1.54 12.70
CA ASP A 271 8.74 -1.50 14.08
C ASP A 271 9.91 -1.12 15.00
N PHE A 272 9.59 -0.53 16.14
CA PHE A 272 10.58 -0.12 17.12
C PHE A 272 10.42 -0.88 18.43
N THR A 273 11.49 -0.91 19.21
CA THR A 273 11.48 -1.42 20.58
C THR A 273 11.98 -0.30 21.48
N GLU A 274 11.30 -0.12 22.61
CA GLU A 274 11.71 0.80 23.67
C GLU A 274 13.15 0.53 24.11
N ASP A 275 13.85 1.61 24.46
CA ASP A 275 15.24 1.59 24.90
C ASP A 275 16.26 0.94 23.94
N ASP A 276 15.82 0.56 22.74
CA ASP A 276 16.71 0.07 21.72
C ASP A 276 17.48 1.25 21.12
N GLY A 277 18.81 1.12 21.06
CA GLY A 277 19.68 2.17 20.53
C GLY A 277 19.44 2.55 19.06
N SER A 278 18.54 1.87 18.35
CA SER A 278 18.06 2.22 17.01
C SER A 278 16.93 3.27 17.00
N ALA A 279 16.22 3.47 18.11
CA ALA A 279 15.14 4.46 18.24
C ALA A 279 15.70 5.87 18.43
N VAL A 280 16.27 6.45 17.38
CA VAL A 280 16.92 7.78 17.39
C VAL A 280 16.35 8.70 16.32
N GLU A 281 16.57 10.00 16.46
CA GLU A 281 16.27 10.97 15.40
C GLU A 281 16.92 10.53 14.07
N GLY A 282 16.12 10.50 13.01
CA GLY A 282 16.52 10.05 11.67
C GLY A 282 16.41 8.55 11.45
N ALA A 283 15.97 7.75 12.43
CA ALA A 283 15.67 6.34 12.22
C ALA A 283 14.50 6.17 11.24
N VAL A 284 14.64 5.26 10.28
CA VAL A 284 13.65 5.06 9.22
C VAL A 284 12.42 4.34 9.75
N VAL A 285 11.26 4.97 9.62
CA VAL A 285 9.95 4.41 9.98
C VAL A 285 9.31 3.70 8.78
N ALA A 286 9.36 4.33 7.61
CA ALA A 286 8.83 3.77 6.38
C ALA A 286 9.62 4.23 5.15
N THR A 287 9.58 3.44 4.09
CA THR A 287 10.05 3.82 2.76
C THR A 287 8.88 3.81 1.79
N PHE A 288 8.89 4.71 0.82
CA PHE A 288 7.83 4.82 -0.17
C PHE A 288 8.40 5.07 -1.56
N GLU A 289 7.57 4.85 -2.57
CA GLU A 289 7.84 5.23 -3.97
C GLU A 289 6.64 6.03 -4.49
N THR A 290 6.87 6.89 -5.48
CA THR A 290 5.82 7.65 -6.15
C THR A 290 5.82 7.39 -7.65
N SER A 291 4.64 7.49 -8.25
CA SER A 291 4.45 7.39 -9.70
C SER A 291 3.37 8.36 -10.16
N ASP A 292 3.47 8.75 -11.41
CA ASP A 292 2.53 9.64 -12.08
C ASP A 292 2.48 9.23 -13.55
N GLU A 293 1.28 8.99 -14.08
CA GLU A 293 1.09 8.45 -15.43
C GLU A 293 1.44 9.49 -16.52
N ASP A 294 1.20 10.77 -16.25
CA ASP A 294 1.59 11.90 -17.09
C ASP A 294 3.11 12.16 -17.08
N GLY A 295 3.82 11.59 -16.09
CA GLY A 295 5.25 11.77 -15.88
C GLY A 295 5.62 13.07 -15.19
N ASP A 296 4.69 13.68 -14.47
CA ASP A 296 4.90 14.88 -13.67
C ASP A 296 5.70 14.59 -12.39
N GLU A 297 6.31 15.63 -11.81
CA GLU A 297 7.12 15.49 -10.59
C GLU A 297 6.22 15.39 -9.35
N VAL A 298 6.29 14.27 -8.64
CA VAL A 298 5.47 14.03 -7.44
C VAL A 298 6.14 14.53 -6.18
N THR A 299 5.41 15.32 -5.42
CA THR A 299 5.73 15.70 -4.03
C THR A 299 4.83 14.95 -3.06
N VAL A 300 5.32 14.67 -1.84
CA VAL A 300 4.53 13.96 -0.82
C VAL A 300 4.35 14.82 0.41
N THR A 301 3.11 14.91 0.88
CA THR A 301 2.75 15.57 2.13
C THR A 301 2.55 14.54 3.24
N LEU A 302 3.16 14.80 4.39
CA LEU A 302 3.05 13.99 5.60
C LEU A 302 2.08 14.63 6.59
N SER A 303 1.16 13.83 7.16
CA SER A 303 0.14 14.35 8.09
C SER A 303 0.66 14.71 9.48
N ASP A 304 1.67 14.00 9.97
CA ASP A 304 2.29 14.24 11.28
C ASP A 304 3.76 14.61 11.10
N THR A 305 4.04 15.91 11.21
CA THR A 305 5.39 16.45 11.12
C THR A 305 6.01 16.74 12.49
N VAL A 306 5.35 16.33 13.57
CA VAL A 306 5.85 16.47 14.93
C VAL A 306 6.72 15.26 15.26
N ASN A 307 6.21 14.06 15.02
CA ASN A 307 6.87 12.81 15.34
C ASN A 307 7.68 12.24 14.17
N TYR A 308 7.36 12.68 12.94
CA TYR A 308 8.00 12.19 11.73
C TYR A 308 8.46 13.31 10.79
N GLU A 309 9.39 12.99 9.91
CA GLU A 309 9.86 13.87 8.83
C GLU A 309 10.07 13.06 7.55
N ILE A 310 9.80 13.66 6.38
CA ILE A 310 10.18 13.06 5.09
C ILE A 310 11.61 13.46 4.75
N VAL A 311 12.48 12.47 4.50
CA VAL A 311 13.85 12.66 4.02
C VAL A 311 14.07 11.80 2.77
N GLY A 312 14.04 12.43 1.60
CA GLY A 312 14.01 11.70 0.33
C GLY A 312 12.75 10.85 0.23
N ASP A 313 12.92 9.58 -0.12
CA ASP A 313 11.81 8.61 -0.28
C ASP A 313 11.53 7.81 1.01
N THR A 314 11.86 8.41 2.15
CA THR A 314 11.73 7.78 3.47
C THR A 314 11.04 8.70 4.46
N VAL A 315 10.27 8.12 5.37
CA VAL A 315 9.75 8.76 6.56
C VAL A 315 10.63 8.33 7.73
N VAL A 316 11.16 9.30 8.48
CA VAL A 316 12.07 9.07 9.61
C VAL A 316 11.49 9.63 10.90
N LEU A 317 11.94 9.14 12.05
CA LEU A 317 11.62 9.70 13.36
C LEU A 317 12.26 11.09 13.52
N THR A 318 11.52 12.02 14.11
CA THR A 318 12.09 13.25 14.69
C THR A 318 12.62 12.97 16.10
N GLU A 319 13.22 13.96 16.75
CA GLU A 319 13.56 13.88 18.18
C GLU A 319 12.33 13.57 19.06
N ALA A 320 11.15 14.11 18.72
CA ALA A 320 9.92 13.84 19.47
C ALA A 320 9.41 12.41 19.26
N GLY A 321 9.42 11.91 18.02
CA GLY A 321 9.05 10.54 17.72
C GLY A 321 9.99 9.53 18.39
N ALA A 322 11.30 9.79 18.37
CA ALA A 322 12.27 8.97 19.09
C ALA A 322 12.06 9.00 20.61
N ALA A 323 11.69 10.16 21.18
CA ALA A 323 11.40 10.26 22.61
C ALA A 323 10.18 9.42 23.02
N LEU A 324 9.13 9.36 22.21
CA LEU A 324 7.96 8.50 22.47
C LEU A 324 8.36 7.02 22.53
N VAL A 325 9.13 6.56 21.53
CA VAL A 325 9.58 5.16 21.48
C VAL A 325 10.42 4.80 22.70
N ASN A 326 11.36 5.67 23.10
CA ASN A 326 12.24 5.43 24.25
C ASN A 326 11.56 5.65 25.62
N SER A 327 10.28 6.03 25.65
CA SER A 327 9.49 6.08 26.89
C SER A 327 8.33 5.09 26.86
N GLY A 328 8.40 4.10 25.96
CA GLY A 328 7.40 3.05 25.84
C GLY A 328 6.04 3.54 25.32
N GLU A 329 5.96 4.77 24.83
CA GLU A 329 4.72 5.32 24.27
C GLU A 329 4.54 4.88 22.81
N GLU A 330 3.28 4.61 22.44
CA GLU A 330 2.93 4.24 21.07
C GLU A 330 3.15 5.40 20.10
N LEU A 331 3.63 5.05 18.91
CA LEU A 331 3.80 5.99 17.82
C LEU A 331 2.46 6.27 17.12
N PRO A 332 2.10 7.55 16.84
CA PRO A 332 0.84 7.87 16.18
C PRO A 332 0.84 7.44 14.71
N ALA A 333 -0.30 6.96 14.21
CA ALA A 333 -0.47 6.69 12.78
C ALA A 333 -0.32 7.98 11.95
N PHE A 334 0.21 7.86 10.73
CA PHE A 334 0.37 8.97 9.80
C PHE A 334 -0.06 8.60 8.38
N THR A 335 -0.32 9.59 7.54
CA THR A 335 -0.64 9.40 6.12
C THR A 335 0.33 10.15 5.22
N LEU A 336 0.60 9.57 4.07
CA LEU A 336 1.30 10.19 2.96
C LEU A 336 0.31 10.52 1.84
N ILE A 337 0.37 11.75 1.32
CA ILE A 337 -0.49 12.23 0.23
C ILE A 337 0.40 12.71 -0.92
N PRO A 338 0.42 12.03 -2.08
CA PRO A 338 1.18 12.48 -3.24
C PRO A 338 0.46 13.63 -3.96
N ASN A 339 1.21 14.53 -4.58
CA ASN A 339 0.71 15.66 -5.36
C ASN A 339 1.68 15.98 -6.52
N ASP A 340 1.15 16.10 -7.72
CA ASP A 340 1.87 16.33 -9.00
C ASP A 340 2.08 17.84 -9.30
N GLY A 341 1.66 18.71 -8.39
CA GLY A 341 1.63 20.17 -8.56
C GLY A 341 0.25 20.73 -8.95
N THR A 342 -0.71 19.88 -9.31
CA THR A 342 -2.07 20.22 -9.70
C THR A 342 -3.15 19.51 -8.87
N THR A 343 -3.02 18.20 -8.66
CA THR A 343 -4.02 17.32 -8.06
C THR A 343 -3.39 16.43 -6.98
N ASP A 344 -4.12 16.22 -5.90
CA ASP A 344 -3.73 15.27 -4.85
C ASP A 344 -4.16 13.85 -5.25
N GLY A 345 -3.27 12.90 -5.05
CA GLY A 345 -3.57 11.48 -5.15
C GLY A 345 -4.24 10.90 -3.91
N GLU A 346 -4.41 9.58 -3.90
CA GLU A 346 -4.98 8.88 -2.75
C GLU A 346 -4.01 8.88 -1.56
N ALA A 347 -4.55 9.15 -0.37
CA ALA A 347 -3.78 9.13 0.87
C ALA A 347 -3.51 7.70 1.32
N VAL A 348 -2.25 7.36 1.63
CA VAL A 348 -1.87 6.05 2.15
C VAL A 348 -1.49 6.17 3.63
N SER A 349 -2.10 5.32 4.47
CA SER A 349 -1.87 5.30 5.92
C SER A 349 -0.77 4.33 6.33
N VAL A 350 0.01 4.70 7.33
CA VAL A 350 1.03 3.88 7.97
C VAL A 350 0.80 3.88 9.48
N GLU A 351 0.82 2.69 10.07
CA GLU A 351 0.64 2.46 11.50
C GLU A 351 1.91 1.79 12.05
N PRO A 352 2.94 2.56 12.45
CA PRO A 352 4.13 2.00 13.07
C PRO A 352 3.80 1.46 14.47
N SER A 353 4.55 0.46 14.94
CA SER A 353 4.36 -0.11 16.27
C SER A 353 5.59 0.04 17.16
N VAL A 354 5.35 0.10 18.47
CA VAL A 354 6.38 0.11 19.51
C VAL A 354 6.21 -1.11 20.39
N THR A 355 7.28 -1.89 20.56
CA THR A 355 7.34 -2.96 21.55
C THR A 355 7.93 -2.39 22.84
N THR A 356 7.16 -2.38 23.92
CA THR A 356 7.64 -1.91 25.23
C THR A 356 8.51 -2.96 25.92
N THR A 357 9.37 -2.49 26.81
CA THR A 357 10.27 -3.30 27.64
C THR A 357 10.14 -2.88 29.09
N ASN A 358 10.11 -3.84 30.02
CA ASN A 358 10.00 -3.53 31.45
C ASN A 358 11.19 -2.71 31.94
N ASP A 359 10.91 -1.53 32.47
CA ASP A 359 11.83 -0.66 33.16
C ASP A 359 11.99 -1.06 34.62
N ALA A 360 13.18 -0.83 35.18
CA ALA A 360 13.39 -1.11 36.59
C ALA A 360 12.81 0.03 37.45
N PRO A 361 12.14 -0.25 38.57
CA PRO A 361 11.55 0.80 39.39
C PRO A 361 12.62 1.62 40.11
N GLU A 362 12.27 2.85 40.49
CA GLU A 362 13.12 3.73 41.28
C GLU A 362 12.60 3.93 42.71
N VAL A 363 13.53 4.19 43.63
CA VAL A 363 13.21 4.65 45.00
C VAL A 363 13.99 5.93 45.29
N THR A 364 13.30 6.94 45.81
CA THR A 364 13.91 8.21 46.20
C THR A 364 13.71 8.46 47.69
N ILE A 365 14.80 8.72 48.42
CA ILE A 365 14.73 9.12 49.84
C ILE A 365 14.32 10.60 49.92
N THR A 366 13.14 10.87 50.49
CA THR A 366 12.58 12.22 50.60
C THR A 366 12.98 12.93 51.89
N SER A 367 13.27 12.19 52.96
CA SER A 367 13.84 12.74 54.19
C SER A 367 14.58 11.70 55.02
N THR A 368 15.51 12.16 55.86
CA THR A 368 16.20 11.37 56.87
C THR A 368 16.23 12.11 58.20
N ASN A 369 16.17 11.38 59.31
CA ASN A 369 16.27 11.93 60.66
C ASN A 369 17.53 11.42 61.36
N ASP A 370 18.17 12.33 62.08
CA ASP A 370 19.25 12.02 63.01
C ASP A 370 18.72 11.85 64.42
N PHE A 371 19.41 11.04 65.21
CA PHE A 371 19.02 10.77 66.59
C PHE A 371 20.08 11.28 67.59
N THR A 372 19.65 11.50 68.82
CA THR A 372 20.53 11.85 69.95
C THR A 372 20.35 10.79 71.04
N GLU A 373 21.45 10.32 71.61
CA GLU A 373 21.45 9.40 72.75
C GLU A 373 20.61 9.94 73.91
N ASP A 374 19.87 9.05 74.58
CA ASP A 374 18.96 9.36 75.68
C ASP A 374 17.86 10.38 75.37
N ASP A 375 17.66 10.76 74.10
CA ASP A 375 16.55 11.62 73.71
C ASP A 375 15.25 10.81 73.67
N GLY A 376 14.19 11.39 74.24
CA GLY A 376 12.88 10.72 74.31
C GLY A 376 12.21 10.44 72.96
N SER A 377 12.77 10.93 71.84
CA SER A 377 12.34 10.60 70.49
C SER A 377 12.95 9.31 69.92
N ALA A 378 14.03 8.79 70.50
CA ALA A 378 14.69 7.55 70.07
C ALA A 378 13.96 6.31 70.62
N VAL A 379 12.76 6.05 70.09
CA VAL A 379 11.90 4.93 70.51
C VAL A 379 11.55 4.02 69.33
N GLU A 380 11.08 2.80 69.61
CA GLU A 380 10.50 1.92 68.59
C GLU A 380 9.39 2.66 67.81
N GLY A 381 9.44 2.56 66.49
CA GLY A 381 8.53 3.26 65.57
C GLY A 381 8.94 4.70 65.26
N ALA A 382 10.06 5.22 65.79
CA ALA A 382 10.57 6.53 65.39
C ALA A 382 11.05 6.50 63.93
N VAL A 383 10.64 7.48 63.14
CA VAL A 383 10.94 7.55 61.70
C VAL A 383 12.42 7.89 61.48
N VAL A 384 13.12 7.00 60.77
CA VAL A 384 14.52 7.16 60.37
C VAL A 384 14.61 7.81 58.98
N ALA A 385 13.78 7.36 58.04
CA ALA A 385 13.72 7.90 56.69
C ALA A 385 12.31 7.81 56.11
N THR A 386 12.02 8.69 55.15
CA THR A 386 10.84 8.59 54.29
C THR A 386 11.31 8.43 52.85
N PHE A 387 10.56 7.67 52.06
CA PHE A 387 10.89 7.42 50.66
C PHE A 387 9.64 7.52 49.77
N GLU A 388 9.86 7.65 48.47
CA GLU A 388 8.84 7.52 47.43
C GLU A 388 9.36 6.52 46.39
N THR A 389 8.44 5.85 45.68
CA THR A 389 8.77 4.93 44.60
C THR A 389 8.08 5.36 43.31
N SER A 390 8.72 5.08 42.18
CA SER A 390 8.17 5.29 40.85
C SER A 390 8.55 4.13 39.94
N ASP A 391 7.75 3.92 38.91
CA ASP A 391 7.93 2.91 37.89
C ASP A 391 7.40 3.49 36.58
N GLU A 392 8.17 3.40 35.50
CA GLU A 392 7.84 4.07 34.23
C GLU A 392 6.72 3.34 33.48
N ASP A 393 6.67 2.01 33.59
CA ASP A 393 5.57 1.16 33.09
C ASP A 393 4.27 1.32 33.89
N GLY A 394 4.37 1.88 35.11
CA GLY A 394 3.25 2.07 36.02
C GLY A 394 2.93 0.84 36.87
N ASP A 395 3.88 -0.08 37.03
CA ASP A 395 3.74 -1.26 37.86
C ASP A 395 3.80 -0.94 39.37
N ASP A 396 3.23 -1.85 40.18
CA ASP A 396 3.19 -1.71 41.64
C ASP A 396 4.59 -2.00 42.24
N VAL A 397 5.20 -0.99 42.89
CA VAL A 397 6.54 -1.13 43.48
C VAL A 397 6.51 -1.62 44.93
N THR A 398 7.31 -2.63 45.23
CA THR A 398 7.64 -3.08 46.58
C THR A 398 9.08 -2.70 46.95
N VAL A 399 9.38 -2.50 48.24
CA VAL A 399 10.73 -2.13 48.69
C VAL A 399 11.27 -3.13 49.68
N THR A 400 12.48 -3.63 49.41
CA THR A 400 13.24 -4.51 50.30
C THR A 400 14.24 -3.70 51.12
N LEU A 401 14.24 -3.93 52.43
CA LEU A 401 15.15 -3.31 53.39
C LEU A 401 16.30 -4.28 53.75
N SER A 402 17.55 -3.81 53.66
CA SER A 402 18.72 -4.65 53.93
C SER A 402 18.92 -5.03 55.40
N ASP A 403 18.52 -4.17 56.33
CA ASP A 403 18.63 -4.39 57.78
C ASP A 403 17.25 -4.34 58.43
N THR A 404 16.70 -5.53 58.68
CA THR A 404 15.42 -5.73 59.36
C THR A 404 15.57 -5.99 60.87
N VAL A 405 16.79 -5.91 61.38
CA VAL A 405 17.06 -6.04 62.83
C VAL A 405 16.89 -4.70 63.50
N ASN A 406 17.50 -3.65 62.95
CA ASN A 406 17.48 -2.30 63.55
C ASN A 406 16.38 -1.40 62.98
N TYR A 407 15.86 -1.75 61.80
CA TYR A 407 14.85 -0.97 61.10
C TYR A 407 13.70 -1.85 60.60
N GLU A 408 12.56 -1.22 60.33
CA GLU A 408 11.38 -1.83 59.71
C GLU A 408 10.76 -0.84 58.72
N ILE A 409 10.20 -1.33 57.62
CA ILE A 409 9.40 -0.52 56.70
C ILE A 409 7.95 -0.50 57.19
N VAL A 410 7.38 0.69 57.37
CA VAL A 410 5.97 0.92 57.70
C VAL A 410 5.40 1.96 56.74
N GLY A 411 4.64 1.50 55.74
CA GLY A 411 4.24 2.34 54.61
C GLY A 411 5.48 2.89 53.89
N ASP A 412 5.47 4.18 53.57
CA ASP A 412 6.55 4.85 52.84
C ASP A 412 7.66 5.38 53.77
N THR A 413 7.81 4.74 54.93
CA THR A 413 8.75 5.15 55.98
C THR A 413 9.55 3.97 56.49
N VAL A 414 10.81 4.25 56.82
CA VAL A 414 11.68 3.34 57.58
C VAL A 414 11.69 3.83 59.01
N VAL A 415 11.38 2.95 59.97
CA VAL A 415 11.31 3.26 61.39
C VAL A 415 12.30 2.42 62.21
N LEU A 416 12.66 2.88 63.40
CA LEU A 416 13.46 2.10 64.34
C LEU A 416 12.66 0.92 64.89
N THR A 417 13.29 -0.25 64.97
CA THR A 417 12.80 -1.35 65.82
C THR A 417 13.18 -1.11 67.28
N GLU A 418 12.74 -1.99 68.18
CA GLU A 418 13.22 -2.01 69.57
C GLU A 418 14.76 -2.11 69.66
N ALA A 419 15.40 -2.89 68.77
CA ALA A 419 16.85 -3.04 68.74
C ALA A 419 17.56 -1.77 68.25
N GLY A 420 17.05 -1.13 67.19
CA GLY A 420 17.59 0.13 66.69
C GLY A 420 17.47 1.26 67.73
N ALA A 421 16.32 1.36 68.41
CA ALA A 421 16.14 2.31 69.50
C ALA A 421 17.09 2.03 70.68
N ALA A 422 17.36 0.76 71.01
CA ALA A 422 18.33 0.40 72.05
C ALA A 422 19.76 0.80 71.68
N LEU A 423 20.18 0.66 70.42
CA LEU A 423 21.49 1.14 69.95
C LEU A 423 21.65 2.64 70.19
N VAL A 424 20.69 3.44 69.72
CA VAL A 424 20.70 4.90 69.88
C VAL A 424 20.79 5.31 71.35
N ASN A 425 19.97 4.70 72.23
CA ASN A 425 19.95 5.00 73.67
C ASN A 425 21.16 4.45 74.43
N SER A 426 22.03 3.67 73.79
CA SER A 426 23.30 3.22 74.36
C SER A 426 24.51 4.00 73.84
N GLY A 427 24.27 5.03 73.01
CA GLY A 427 25.31 5.84 72.39
C GLY A 427 26.06 5.12 71.27
N GLU A 428 25.54 3.99 70.77
CA GLU A 428 26.12 3.27 69.64
C GLU A 428 25.63 3.86 68.30
N GLU A 429 26.47 3.75 67.27
CA GLU A 429 26.11 4.19 65.92
C GLU A 429 25.05 3.27 65.30
N LEU A 430 24.14 3.88 64.55
CA LEU A 430 23.15 3.16 63.76
C LEU A 430 23.80 2.62 62.47
N PRO A 431 23.56 1.36 62.07
CA PRO A 431 24.14 0.80 60.86
C PRO A 431 23.53 1.41 59.59
N THR A 432 24.33 1.62 58.55
CA THR A 432 23.84 1.95 57.21
C THR A 432 22.90 0.86 56.70
N PHE A 433 21.82 1.25 56.03
CA PHE A 433 20.91 0.33 55.35
C PHE A 433 20.67 0.77 53.91
N THR A 434 20.17 -0.16 53.08
CA THR A 434 19.74 0.13 51.70
C THR A 434 18.28 -0.22 51.51
N LEU A 435 17.62 0.54 50.65
CA LEU A 435 16.30 0.24 50.09
C LEU A 435 16.47 -0.20 48.64
N ILE A 436 15.84 -1.31 48.27
CA ILE A 436 15.86 -1.86 46.90
C ILE A 436 14.41 -1.96 46.42
N PRO A 437 13.98 -1.15 45.43
CA PRO A 437 12.66 -1.25 44.84
C PRO A 437 12.57 -2.47 43.89
N ASN A 438 11.38 -3.05 43.77
CA ASN A 438 11.08 -4.17 42.89
C ASN A 438 9.62 -4.12 42.43
N ASP A 439 9.38 -4.20 41.14
CA ASP A 439 8.09 -4.11 40.43
C ASP A 439 7.36 -5.48 40.32
N GLY A 440 7.98 -6.55 40.83
CA GLY A 440 7.54 -7.94 40.71
C GLY A 440 8.29 -8.75 39.66
N THR A 441 9.07 -8.11 38.77
CA THR A 441 9.91 -8.75 37.75
C THR A 441 11.40 -8.45 37.95
N THR A 442 11.78 -7.20 38.20
CA THR A 442 13.15 -6.70 38.18
C THR A 442 13.44 -5.83 39.41
N ASP A 443 14.66 -5.94 39.95
CA ASP A 443 15.12 -5.06 41.03
C ASP A 443 15.67 -3.75 40.44
N GLY A 444 15.26 -2.62 41.02
CA GLY A 444 15.85 -1.32 40.73
C GLY A 444 17.15 -1.04 41.47
N GLU A 445 17.67 0.17 41.32
CA GLU A 445 18.92 0.56 41.97
C GLU A 445 18.76 0.67 43.49
N ALA A 446 19.72 0.09 44.23
CA ALA A 446 19.74 0.15 45.68
C ALA A 446 20.16 1.54 46.18
N VAL A 447 19.32 2.19 46.99
CA VAL A 447 19.63 3.49 47.60
C VAL A 447 20.05 3.33 49.05
N SER A 448 21.22 3.86 49.40
CA SER A 448 21.80 3.77 50.75
C SER A 448 21.41 4.95 51.64
N VAL A 449 21.11 4.65 52.90
CA VAL A 449 20.81 5.64 53.95
C VAL A 449 21.75 5.43 55.14
N GLU A 450 22.39 6.51 55.56
CA GLU A 450 23.33 6.54 56.69
C GLU A 450 22.77 7.44 57.81
N PRO A 451 21.94 6.91 58.72
CA PRO A 451 21.41 7.67 59.85
C PRO A 451 22.52 7.93 60.87
N SER A 452 22.50 9.11 61.52
CA SER A 452 23.52 9.45 62.52
C SER A 452 22.98 9.47 63.94
N VAL A 453 23.87 9.21 64.90
CA VAL A 453 23.61 9.28 66.34
C VAL A 453 24.58 10.26 66.99
N THR A 454 24.03 11.27 67.68
CA THR A 454 24.81 12.18 68.51
C THR A 454 24.86 11.68 69.95
N THR A 455 26.04 11.30 70.43
CA THR A 455 26.25 10.84 71.81
C THR A 455 26.16 11.99 72.82
N THR A 456 25.64 11.72 74.01
CA THR A 456 25.65 12.62 75.16
C THR A 456 26.61 12.11 76.25
N ASN A 457 26.96 12.94 77.23
CA ASN A 457 27.88 12.51 78.28
C ASN A 457 27.10 11.89 79.44
N ASP A 458 27.24 10.58 79.62
CA ASP A 458 26.65 9.85 80.73
C ASP A 458 27.26 10.19 82.10
N ALA A 459 26.44 9.98 83.13
CA ALA A 459 26.90 9.98 84.50
C ALA A 459 27.73 8.71 84.77
N PRO A 460 28.81 8.79 85.58
CA PRO A 460 29.61 7.61 85.90
C PRO A 460 28.78 6.58 86.69
N GLU A 461 28.77 5.33 86.21
CA GLU A 461 28.14 4.21 86.91
C GLU A 461 29.12 3.53 87.89
N VAL A 462 28.65 3.24 89.10
CA VAL A 462 29.44 2.52 90.13
C VAL A 462 28.80 1.17 90.41
N THR A 463 29.46 0.09 89.97
CA THR A 463 29.09 -1.28 90.31
C THR A 463 29.92 -1.79 91.50
N VAL A 464 29.25 -2.14 92.60
CA VAL A 464 29.89 -2.79 93.76
C VAL A 464 29.97 -4.30 93.49
N THR A 465 31.15 -4.78 93.09
CA THR A 465 31.36 -6.20 92.71
C THR A 465 31.55 -7.15 93.88
N SER A 466 31.87 -6.63 95.06
CA SER A 466 31.92 -7.40 96.31
C SER A 466 31.73 -6.48 97.51
N THR A 467 31.03 -6.98 98.53
CA THR A 467 30.96 -6.35 99.84
C THR A 467 31.59 -7.32 100.83
N ASN A 468 32.56 -6.83 101.60
CA ASN A 468 33.12 -7.59 102.71
C ASN A 468 32.40 -7.18 103.99
N ASP A 469 31.79 -8.15 104.67
CA ASP A 469 31.23 -7.93 106.01
C ASP A 469 32.37 -8.05 107.02
N PHE A 470 32.55 -7.01 107.83
CA PHE A 470 33.46 -7.02 108.96
C PHE A 470 32.65 -7.13 110.26
N THR A 471 32.96 -8.12 111.08
CA THR A 471 32.49 -8.21 112.47
C THR A 471 33.44 -7.44 113.38
N GLU A 472 32.87 -6.58 114.23
CA GLU A 472 33.62 -5.85 115.27
C GLU A 472 34.18 -6.86 116.29
N ASP A 473 35.47 -6.73 116.61
CA ASP A 473 36.23 -7.44 117.66
C ASP A 473 36.88 -8.81 117.31
N ASP A 474 37.33 -9.00 116.06
CA ASP A 474 38.36 -10.02 115.73
C ASP A 474 39.76 -9.36 115.63
N GLY A 475 40.38 -9.06 116.78
CA GLY A 475 41.80 -8.67 116.84
C GLY A 475 42.26 -7.95 118.10
#